data_AF-F8AN11-F1
#
_entry.id   AF-F8AN11-F1
#
_cell.length_a   1.000
_cell.length_b   1.000
_cell.length_c   1.000
_cell.angle_alpha   90.00
_cell.angle_beta   90.00
_cell.angle_gamma   90.00
#
_symmetry.space_group_name_H-M   'P 1'
#
loop_
_entity.id
_entity.type
_entity.pdbx_description
1 polymer ?
#
loop_
_entity_poly.entity_id
_entity_poly.type
_entity_poly.pdbx_seq_one_letter_code
_entity_poly.pdbx_strand_id
1 'polypeptide(L)'
;MDKRGICINIAIVSEGKYGDRATKVIGEKFNCNFLKINYTGDFEDIEIDRAQLDEMKKYDIIITYTINPDLTYTLINEISNINKKEKKNIFVIVGAWKGEGFKKQLESFGNVICPDLMCNLDEHILKDKIEKYPQLREFLKYFGKPIVEVYLDDNDIIKYIDVIREAPCGSSSDTLKEYIGKKYDKKTLINIGLRVQHFCRAGKLRVFTEKESKKSRAGRILVEGINLKKI
;
A
#
# COMPACT_ATOMS: atom_id res chain seq x y z
N MET A 1 -19.83 -5.06 24.51
CA MET A 1 -19.72 -4.40 23.19
C MET A 1 -18.63 -5.13 22.40
N ASP A 2 -19.05 -5.86 21.38
CA ASP A 2 -18.26 -6.83 20.63
C ASP A 2 -17.15 -6.11 19.82
N LYS A 3 -15.88 -6.20 20.25
CA LYS A 3 -14.70 -5.64 19.56
C LYS A 3 -14.16 -6.63 18.51
N ARG A 4 -15.03 -7.29 17.75
CA ARG A 4 -14.59 -8.05 16.57
C ARG A 4 -14.45 -7.07 15.42
N GLY A 5 -13.21 -6.63 15.16
CA GLY A 5 -12.87 -5.86 13.96
C GLY A 5 -13.37 -6.57 12.71
N ILE A 6 -13.78 -5.82 11.69
CA ILE A 6 -14.27 -6.38 10.42
C ILE A 6 -13.13 -7.23 9.83
N CYS A 7 -13.39 -8.52 9.62
CA CYS A 7 -12.44 -9.39 8.93
C CYS A 7 -12.51 -9.06 7.44
N ILE A 8 -11.51 -8.32 6.94
CA ILE A 8 -11.42 -7.94 5.52
C ILE A 8 -10.57 -8.96 4.76
N ASN A 9 -11.04 -9.32 3.57
CA ASN A 9 -10.32 -10.15 2.62
C ASN A 9 -9.65 -9.27 1.57
N ILE A 10 -8.36 -9.50 1.33
CA ILE A 10 -7.55 -8.67 0.43
C ILE A 10 -6.94 -9.52 -0.68
N ALA A 11 -7.06 -9.09 -1.93
CA ALA A 11 -6.31 -9.68 -3.03
C ALA A 11 -5.19 -8.75 -3.49
N ILE A 12 -4.00 -9.30 -3.69
CA ILE A 12 -2.91 -8.64 -4.43
C ILE A 12 -2.94 -9.18 -5.85
N VAL A 13 -3.24 -8.32 -6.82
CA VAL A 13 -3.33 -8.69 -8.24
C VAL A 13 -2.10 -8.20 -8.97
N SER A 14 -1.40 -9.08 -9.70
CA SER A 14 -0.20 -8.71 -10.45
C SER A 14 0.05 -9.63 -11.64
N GLU A 15 0.86 -9.17 -12.59
CA GLU A 15 1.43 -9.99 -13.67
C GLU A 15 2.56 -10.93 -13.18
N GLY A 16 2.90 -10.89 -11.88
CA GLY A 16 3.88 -11.77 -11.23
C GLY A 16 5.23 -11.12 -10.89
N LYS A 17 5.47 -9.88 -11.34
CA LYS A 17 6.73 -9.16 -11.07
C LYS A 17 6.77 -8.50 -9.68
N TYR A 18 5.62 -8.14 -9.13
CA TYR A 18 5.49 -7.42 -7.87
C TYR A 18 4.34 -8.01 -7.04
N GLY A 19 4.28 -7.66 -5.76
CA GLY A 19 3.18 -8.03 -4.88
C GLY A 19 3.50 -9.13 -3.87
N ASP A 20 4.51 -9.98 -4.13
CA ASP A 20 5.04 -11.01 -3.21
C ASP A 20 5.24 -10.50 -1.77
N ARG A 21 5.98 -9.40 -1.62
CA ARG A 21 6.23 -8.79 -0.30
C ARG A 21 4.98 -8.23 0.33
N ALA A 22 4.12 -7.60 -0.48
CA ALA A 22 2.88 -7.03 0.01
C ALA A 22 1.93 -8.11 0.51
N THR A 23 1.79 -9.21 -0.23
CA THR A 23 1.01 -10.37 0.20
C THR A 23 1.50 -10.93 1.52
N LYS A 24 2.82 -11.11 1.67
CA LYS A 24 3.40 -11.62 2.93
C LYS A 24 3.08 -10.70 4.11
N VAL A 25 3.37 -9.41 3.96
CA VAL A 25 3.24 -8.41 5.05
C VAL A 25 1.78 -8.16 5.40
N ILE A 26 0.91 -8.02 4.41
CA ILE A 26 -0.53 -7.82 4.63
C ILE A 26 -1.17 -9.10 5.21
N GLY A 27 -0.69 -10.27 4.79
CA GLY A 27 -1.11 -11.58 5.28
C GLY A 27 -0.88 -11.81 6.78
N GLU A 28 0.01 -11.04 7.41
CA GLU A 28 0.22 -11.11 8.87
C GLU A 28 -0.97 -10.56 9.68
N LYS A 29 -1.84 -9.75 9.05
CA LYS A 29 -2.99 -9.10 9.72
C LYS A 29 -4.34 -9.44 9.10
N PHE A 30 -4.37 -9.76 7.80
CA PHE A 30 -5.60 -10.00 7.05
C PHE A 30 -5.50 -11.28 6.22
N ASN A 31 -6.65 -11.83 5.84
CA ASN A 31 -6.68 -12.88 4.83
C ASN A 31 -6.27 -12.27 3.48
N CYS A 32 -5.05 -12.57 3.03
CA CYS A 32 -4.46 -11.94 1.87
C CYS A 32 -3.97 -12.97 0.86
N ASN A 33 -4.54 -12.93 -0.35
CA ASN A 33 -4.19 -13.85 -1.42
C ASN A 33 -3.42 -13.12 -2.53
N PHE A 34 -2.49 -13.84 -3.16
CA PHE A 34 -1.81 -13.37 -4.36
C PHE A 34 -2.49 -13.97 -5.60
N LEU A 35 -2.97 -13.12 -6.49
CA LEU A 35 -3.59 -13.50 -7.75
C LEU A 35 -2.69 -13.04 -8.89
N LYS A 36 -2.05 -14.01 -9.56
CA LYS A 36 -1.37 -13.75 -10.83
C LYS A 36 -2.44 -13.64 -11.91
N ILE A 37 -2.66 -12.44 -12.43
CA ILE A 37 -3.72 -12.19 -13.41
C ILE A 37 -3.36 -12.81 -14.77
N ASN A 38 -4.32 -13.52 -15.35
CA ASN A 38 -4.29 -14.09 -16.67
C ASN A 38 -5.26 -13.30 -17.54
N TYR A 39 -4.79 -12.88 -18.71
CA TYR A 39 -5.59 -12.15 -19.68
C TYR A 39 -5.11 -12.48 -21.10
N THR A 40 -5.97 -12.25 -22.07
CA THR A 40 -5.67 -12.34 -23.51
C THR A 40 -5.96 -11.01 -24.18
N GLY A 41 -5.46 -10.85 -25.42
CA GLY A 41 -5.64 -9.62 -26.18
C GLY A 41 -4.64 -8.52 -25.81
N ASP A 42 -4.73 -7.41 -26.54
CA ASP A 42 -3.90 -6.22 -26.40
C ASP A 42 -4.77 -4.97 -26.58
N PHE A 43 -4.33 -3.84 -26.01
CA PHE A 43 -5.05 -2.56 -26.07
C PHE A 43 -6.50 -2.66 -25.57
N GLU A 44 -7.48 -2.39 -26.44
CA GLU A 44 -8.91 -2.37 -26.10
C GLU A 44 -9.52 -3.77 -26.03
N ASP A 45 -8.85 -4.79 -26.61
CA ASP A 45 -9.35 -6.17 -26.68
C ASP A 45 -8.88 -7.03 -25.50
N ILE A 46 -8.45 -6.41 -24.40
CA ILE A 46 -8.00 -7.14 -23.22
C ILE A 46 -9.19 -7.83 -22.55
N GLU A 47 -9.11 -9.16 -22.46
CA GLU A 47 -10.07 -9.99 -21.75
C GLU A 47 -9.41 -10.68 -20.56
N ILE A 48 -9.92 -10.43 -19.35
CA ILE A 48 -9.45 -11.05 -18.12
C ILE A 48 -10.18 -12.38 -17.92
N ASP A 49 -9.46 -13.40 -17.46
CA ASP A 49 -10.03 -14.70 -17.15
C ASP A 49 -11.25 -14.60 -16.22
N ARG A 50 -12.38 -15.16 -16.65
CA ARG A 50 -13.67 -15.05 -15.93
C ARG A 50 -13.64 -15.72 -14.57
N ALA A 51 -12.94 -16.85 -14.42
CA ALA A 51 -12.84 -17.52 -13.14
C ALA A 51 -12.07 -16.66 -12.13
N GLN A 52 -11.07 -15.90 -12.58
CA GLN A 52 -10.37 -14.94 -11.74
C GLN A 52 -11.26 -13.74 -11.36
N LEU A 53 -12.07 -13.22 -12.30
CA LEU A 53 -13.05 -12.17 -11.97
C LEU A 53 -14.08 -12.66 -10.94
N ASP A 54 -14.55 -13.90 -11.07
CA ASP A 54 -15.44 -14.52 -10.09
C ASP A 54 -14.76 -14.72 -8.73
N GLU A 55 -13.47 -15.06 -8.71
CA GLU A 55 -12.69 -15.14 -7.47
C GLU A 55 -12.56 -13.77 -6.81
N MET A 56 -12.32 -12.71 -7.58
CA MET A 56 -12.17 -11.32 -7.09
C MET A 56 -13.39 -10.83 -6.31
N LYS A 57 -14.58 -11.38 -6.58
CA LYS A 57 -15.82 -11.06 -5.87
C LYS A 57 -15.78 -11.37 -4.38
N LYS A 58 -14.84 -12.20 -3.91
CA LYS A 58 -14.72 -12.62 -2.51
C LYS A 58 -13.95 -11.61 -1.64
N TYR A 59 -13.29 -10.62 -2.26
CA TYR A 59 -12.40 -9.70 -1.57
C TYR A 59 -13.07 -8.33 -1.37
N ASP A 60 -12.72 -7.67 -0.27
CA ASP A 60 -13.21 -6.34 0.08
C ASP A 60 -12.30 -5.23 -0.48
N ILE A 61 -11.00 -5.54 -0.58
CA ILE A 61 -9.96 -4.68 -1.13
C ILE A 61 -9.13 -5.46 -2.14
N ILE A 62 -8.91 -4.86 -3.32
CA ILE A 62 -7.99 -5.36 -4.33
C ILE A 62 -6.85 -4.35 -4.47
N ILE A 63 -5.62 -4.80 -4.25
CA ILE A 63 -4.42 -3.99 -4.52
C ILE A 63 -3.79 -4.51 -5.80
N THR A 64 -3.79 -3.69 -6.84
CA THR A 64 -3.19 -4.08 -8.12
C THR A 64 -1.80 -3.49 -8.32
N TYR A 65 -0.88 -4.32 -8.77
CA TYR A 65 0.46 -3.98 -9.25
C TYR A 65 0.63 -4.35 -10.73
N THR A 66 -0.45 -4.36 -11.51
CA THR A 66 -0.41 -4.43 -12.96
C THR A 66 0.33 -3.22 -13.53
N ILE A 67 1.20 -3.44 -14.51
CA ILE A 67 2.04 -2.41 -15.13
C ILE A 67 1.43 -1.95 -16.45
N ASN A 68 0.79 -2.86 -17.17
CA ASN A 68 0.07 -2.54 -18.39
C ASN A 68 -1.14 -1.62 -18.05
N PRO A 69 -1.21 -0.39 -18.58
CA PRO A 69 -2.28 0.56 -18.27
C PRO A 69 -3.64 0.07 -18.78
N ASP A 70 -3.69 -0.57 -19.95
CA ASP A 70 -4.93 -1.05 -20.56
C ASP A 70 -5.52 -2.19 -19.71
N LEU A 71 -4.67 -3.15 -19.30
CA LEU A 71 -5.06 -4.20 -18.35
C LEU A 71 -5.57 -3.63 -17.03
N THR A 72 -4.88 -2.61 -16.51
CA THR A 72 -5.25 -1.97 -15.24
C THR A 72 -6.62 -1.30 -15.37
N TYR A 73 -6.86 -0.61 -16.48
CA TYR A 73 -8.16 0.00 -16.78
C TYR A 73 -9.26 -1.04 -16.88
N THR A 74 -9.06 -2.09 -17.70
CA THR A 74 -10.02 -3.18 -17.87
C THR A 74 -10.35 -3.86 -16.54
N LEU A 75 -9.35 -4.16 -15.71
CA LEU A 75 -9.55 -4.73 -14.39
C LEU A 75 -10.45 -3.85 -13.51
N ILE A 76 -10.18 -2.54 -13.46
CA ILE A 76 -10.97 -1.61 -12.63
C ILE A 76 -12.40 -1.46 -13.18
N ASN A 77 -12.54 -1.41 -14.50
CA ASN A 77 -13.85 -1.37 -15.16
C ASN A 77 -14.68 -2.61 -14.83
N GLU A 78 -14.09 -3.81 -14.91
CA GLU A 78 -14.76 -5.06 -14.55
C GLU A 78 -15.16 -5.09 -13.07
N ILE A 79 -14.28 -4.68 -12.16
CA ILE A 79 -14.61 -4.57 -10.73
C ILE A 79 -15.74 -3.55 -10.50
N SER A 80 -15.73 -2.42 -11.19
CA SER A 80 -16.80 -1.42 -11.13
C SER A 80 -18.15 -2.01 -11.61
N ASN A 81 -18.12 -2.79 -12.70
CA ASN A 81 -19.29 -3.49 -13.22
C ASN A 81 -19.81 -4.55 -12.25
N ILE A 82 -18.93 -5.32 -11.63
CA ILE A 82 -19.27 -6.28 -10.57
C ILE A 82 -19.96 -5.57 -9.41
N ASN A 83 -19.39 -4.47 -8.92
CA ASN A 83 -19.98 -3.68 -7.84
C ASN A 83 -21.40 -3.19 -8.18
N LYS A 84 -21.62 -2.70 -9.40
CA LYS A 84 -22.94 -2.24 -9.87
C LYS A 84 -23.95 -3.37 -10.01
N LYS A 85 -23.57 -4.46 -10.68
CA LYS A 85 -24.48 -5.59 -11.01
C LYS A 85 -24.83 -6.42 -9.77
N GLU A 86 -23.85 -6.66 -8.92
CA GLU A 86 -24.00 -7.57 -7.76
C GLU A 86 -24.15 -6.83 -6.43
N LYS A 87 -24.26 -5.50 -6.46
CA LYS A 87 -24.37 -4.62 -5.27
C LYS A 87 -23.25 -4.87 -4.26
N LYS A 88 -22.04 -5.13 -4.75
CA LYS A 88 -20.83 -5.25 -3.93
C LYS A 88 -20.16 -3.88 -3.73
N ASN A 89 -19.23 -3.83 -2.78
CA ASN A 89 -18.53 -2.60 -2.42
C ASN A 89 -17.00 -2.79 -2.46
N ILE A 90 -16.49 -3.49 -3.46
CA ILE A 90 -15.05 -3.80 -3.61
C ILE A 90 -14.29 -2.52 -3.91
N PHE A 91 -13.24 -2.25 -3.13
CA PHE A 91 -12.38 -1.08 -3.32
C PHE A 91 -11.04 -1.46 -3.93
N VAL A 92 -10.53 -0.64 -4.85
CA VAL A 92 -9.26 -0.92 -5.55
C VAL A 92 -8.18 0.09 -5.16
N ILE A 93 -6.99 -0.38 -4.85
CA ILE A 93 -5.79 0.45 -4.66
C ILE A 93 -4.81 0.13 -5.78
N VAL A 94 -4.48 1.12 -6.60
CA VAL A 94 -3.56 0.94 -7.73
C VAL A 94 -2.15 1.31 -7.29
N GLY A 95 -1.35 0.30 -6.98
CA GLY A 95 0.02 0.48 -6.49
C GLY A 95 1.03 0.80 -7.59
N ALA A 96 0.68 0.56 -8.86
CA ALA A 96 1.51 0.83 -10.02
C ALA A 96 0.70 1.58 -11.10
N TRP A 97 0.99 2.86 -11.29
CA TRP A 97 0.36 3.69 -12.32
C TRP A 97 1.31 4.80 -12.77
N LYS A 98 1.04 5.39 -13.93
CA LYS A 98 1.80 6.51 -14.51
C LYS A 98 0.87 7.44 -15.27
N GLY A 99 1.13 8.74 -15.18
CA GLY A 99 0.40 9.78 -15.90
C GLY A 99 -0.84 10.26 -15.13
N GLU A 100 -0.96 11.57 -14.98
CA GLU A 100 -2.07 12.18 -14.24
C GLU A 100 -3.42 12.01 -14.96
N GLY A 101 -3.41 12.01 -16.30
CA GLY A 101 -4.61 11.73 -17.10
C GLY A 101 -5.15 10.32 -16.82
N PHE A 102 -4.27 9.33 -16.84
CA PHE A 102 -4.63 7.94 -16.53
C PHE A 102 -5.16 7.78 -15.10
N LYS A 103 -4.47 8.39 -14.12
CA LYS A 103 -4.97 8.42 -12.73
C LYS A 103 -6.39 8.98 -12.63
N LYS A 104 -6.67 10.13 -13.27
CA LYS A 104 -8.00 10.74 -13.26
C LYS A 104 -9.05 9.83 -13.90
N GLN A 105 -8.70 9.15 -14.99
CA GLN A 105 -9.59 8.16 -15.62
C GLN A 105 -9.92 7.03 -14.65
N LEU A 106 -8.91 6.45 -13.99
CA LEU A 106 -9.15 5.40 -13.00
C LEU A 106 -9.99 5.92 -11.83
N GLU A 107 -9.59 7.01 -11.19
CA GLU A 107 -10.29 7.54 -10.01
C GLU A 107 -11.74 7.98 -10.29
N SER A 108 -12.10 8.24 -11.56
CA SER A 108 -13.47 8.54 -11.98
C SER A 108 -14.46 7.39 -11.74
N PHE A 109 -14.00 6.13 -11.66
CA PHE A 109 -14.85 4.99 -11.27
C PHE A 109 -15.35 5.09 -9.82
N GLY A 110 -14.71 5.90 -8.98
CA GLY A 110 -15.16 6.22 -7.63
C GLY A 110 -14.84 5.17 -6.55
N ASN A 111 -14.62 3.90 -6.92
CA ASN A 111 -14.21 2.81 -6.02
C ASN A 111 -12.71 2.49 -6.07
N VAL A 112 -11.89 3.44 -6.51
CA VAL A 112 -10.45 3.26 -6.67
C VAL A 112 -9.67 4.49 -6.20
N ILE A 113 -8.42 4.26 -5.78
CA ILE A 113 -7.41 5.29 -5.58
C ILE A 113 -6.07 4.89 -6.19
N CYS A 114 -5.36 5.88 -6.72
CA CYS A 114 -4.02 5.74 -7.28
C CYS A 114 -3.02 6.53 -6.41
N PRO A 115 -2.55 5.98 -5.27
CA PRO A 115 -1.61 6.69 -4.42
C PRO A 115 -0.26 6.85 -5.11
N ASP A 116 0.41 7.99 -4.90
CA ASP A 116 1.80 8.21 -5.35
C ASP A 116 2.76 7.15 -4.79
N LEU A 117 2.52 6.81 -3.53
CA LEU A 117 3.25 5.86 -2.70
C LEU A 117 2.26 5.13 -1.80
N MET A 118 2.36 3.81 -1.73
CA MET A 118 1.53 2.99 -0.84
C MET A 118 1.73 3.34 0.64
N CYS A 119 2.95 3.75 1.02
CA CYS A 119 3.24 4.24 2.37
C CYS A 119 2.78 5.69 2.63
N ASN A 120 2.01 6.29 1.72
CA ASN A 120 1.40 7.60 1.93
C ASN A 120 -0.12 7.53 2.14
N LEU A 121 -0.69 6.32 2.18
CA LEU A 121 -2.09 6.12 2.47
C LEU A 121 -2.38 6.52 3.92
N ASP A 122 -3.32 7.43 4.13
CA ASP A 122 -3.67 7.95 5.44
C ASP A 122 -5.17 8.26 5.51
N GLU A 123 -5.73 8.18 6.73
CA GLU A 123 -7.15 8.41 6.99
C GLU A 123 -7.60 9.83 6.62
N HIS A 124 -6.72 10.84 6.80
CA HIS A 124 -7.04 12.21 6.44
C HIS A 124 -7.15 12.41 4.93
N ILE A 125 -6.30 11.73 4.16
CA ILE A 125 -6.30 11.79 2.69
C ILE A 125 -7.53 11.05 2.13
N LEU A 126 -7.97 10.01 2.82
CA LEU A 126 -9.02 9.09 2.38
C LEU A 126 -10.38 9.33 3.03
N LYS A 127 -10.59 10.44 3.75
CA LYS A 127 -11.78 10.68 4.57
C LYS A 127 -13.09 10.39 3.83
N ASP A 128 -13.28 10.99 2.65
CA ASP A 128 -14.49 10.82 1.84
C ASP A 128 -14.67 9.38 1.33
N LYS A 129 -13.57 8.67 1.09
CA LYS A 129 -13.60 7.26 0.67
C LYS A 129 -13.90 6.34 1.84
N ILE A 130 -13.36 6.61 3.03
CA ILE A 130 -13.56 5.76 4.22
C ILE A 130 -15.03 5.72 4.64
N GLU A 131 -15.75 6.84 4.52
CA GLU A 131 -17.18 6.89 4.83
C GLU A 131 -17.99 5.98 3.90
N LYS A 132 -17.60 5.88 2.62
CA LYS A 132 -18.25 5.02 1.62
C LYS A 132 -17.73 3.57 1.63
N TYR A 133 -16.47 3.37 1.99
CA TYR A 133 -15.75 2.09 1.97
C TYR A 133 -15.12 1.84 3.34
N PRO A 134 -15.90 1.43 4.36
CA PRO A 134 -15.44 1.28 5.74
C PRO A 134 -14.31 0.25 5.90
N GLN A 135 -14.18 -0.71 4.98
CA GLN A 135 -13.07 -1.66 4.97
C GLN A 135 -11.70 -0.97 4.86
N LEU A 136 -11.63 0.23 4.27
CA LEU A 136 -10.41 1.02 4.22
C LEU A 136 -9.95 1.45 5.61
N ARG A 137 -10.88 1.73 6.54
CA ARG A 137 -10.53 2.09 7.92
C ARG A 137 -9.78 0.95 8.59
N GLU A 138 -10.27 -0.28 8.44
CA GLU A 138 -9.60 -1.46 8.99
C GLU A 138 -8.22 -1.67 8.36
N PHE A 139 -8.11 -1.56 7.04
CA PHE A 139 -6.82 -1.63 6.36
C PHE A 139 -5.83 -0.59 6.89
N LEU A 140 -6.27 0.67 7.00
CA LEU A 140 -5.44 1.79 7.44
C LEU A 140 -5.02 1.68 8.90
N LYS A 141 -5.70 0.94 9.77
CA LYS A 141 -5.22 0.72 11.15
C LYS A 141 -3.81 0.11 11.16
N TYR A 142 -3.52 -0.79 10.23
CA TYR A 142 -2.26 -1.54 10.20
C TYR A 142 -1.34 -1.13 9.06
N PHE A 143 -1.88 -0.63 7.93
CA PHE A 143 -1.09 -0.37 6.73
C PHE A 143 -1.30 1.02 6.14
N GLY A 144 -0.22 1.71 5.79
CA GLY A 144 -0.27 3.04 5.16
C GLY A 144 0.94 3.89 5.52
N LYS A 145 0.69 5.16 5.87
CA LYS A 145 1.69 6.07 6.43
C LYS A 145 2.24 5.50 7.73
N PRO A 146 3.53 5.16 7.83
CA PRO A 146 4.05 4.48 9.02
C PRO A 146 3.85 5.28 10.30
N ILE A 147 3.49 4.58 11.38
CA ILE A 147 3.44 5.12 12.74
C ILE A 147 4.28 4.19 13.59
N VAL A 148 5.36 4.74 14.15
CA VAL A 148 6.40 3.98 14.84
C VAL A 148 6.61 4.60 16.21
N GLU A 149 6.64 3.77 17.24
CA GLU A 149 7.04 4.17 18.58
C GLU A 149 8.44 3.63 18.87
N VAL A 150 9.38 4.53 19.13
CA VAL A 150 10.77 4.21 19.45
C VAL A 150 10.99 4.45 20.93
N TYR A 151 11.40 3.39 21.61
CA TYR A 151 11.61 3.38 23.05
C TYR A 151 13.11 3.50 23.38
N LEU A 152 13.45 4.56 24.10
CA LEU A 152 14.83 4.93 24.44
C LEU A 152 15.11 4.67 25.93
N ASP A 153 16.36 4.30 26.25
CA ASP A 153 16.87 4.34 27.63
C ASP A 153 17.38 5.73 28.03
N ASP A 154 17.85 5.84 29.27
CA ASP A 154 18.44 7.07 29.83
C ASP A 154 19.63 7.64 29.04
N ASN A 155 20.30 6.81 28.23
CA ASN A 155 21.45 7.19 27.40
C ASN A 155 21.05 7.46 25.93
N ASP A 156 19.75 7.62 25.66
CA ASP A 156 19.17 7.76 24.33
C ASP A 156 19.45 6.56 23.40
N ILE A 157 19.62 5.34 23.95
CA ILE A 157 19.82 4.12 23.16
C ILE A 157 18.47 3.49 22.85
N ILE A 158 18.24 3.16 21.59
CA ILE A 158 17.02 2.49 21.12
C ILE A 158 16.98 1.06 21.68
N LYS A 159 16.07 0.78 22.61
CA LYS A 159 15.89 -0.57 23.18
C LYS A 159 14.86 -1.38 22.41
N TYR A 160 13.77 -0.73 22.03
CA TYR A 160 12.62 -1.38 21.42
C TYR A 160 11.97 -0.44 20.41
N ILE A 161 11.41 -1.03 19.36
CA ILE A 161 10.68 -0.30 18.32
C ILE A 161 9.37 -1.02 18.09
N ASP A 162 8.26 -0.32 18.29
CA ASP A 162 6.93 -0.80 17.96
C ASP A 162 6.45 -0.15 16.67
N VAL A 163 6.03 -0.96 15.71
CA VAL A 163 5.50 -0.48 14.42
C VAL A 163 3.98 -0.64 14.46
N ILE A 164 3.31 0.42 14.90
CA ILE A 164 1.85 0.46 15.04
C ILE A 164 1.17 0.37 13.66
N ARG A 165 1.72 1.10 12.68
CA ARG A 165 1.26 1.10 11.29
C ARG A 165 2.46 0.94 10.37
N GLU A 166 2.39 -0.02 9.45
CA GLU A 166 3.47 -0.42 8.57
C GLU A 166 3.21 0.04 7.12
N ALA A 167 4.27 0.20 6.32
CA ALA A 167 4.12 0.35 4.88
C ALA A 167 3.65 -0.98 4.28
N PRO A 168 2.69 -1.02 3.34
CA PRO A 168 2.17 -2.27 2.77
C PRO A 168 3.23 -3.24 2.19
N CYS A 169 4.44 -2.76 1.90
CA CYS A 169 5.56 -3.57 1.40
C CYS A 169 6.53 -4.08 2.48
N GLY A 170 6.32 -3.73 3.76
CA GLY A 170 7.16 -4.12 4.91
C GLY A 170 8.47 -3.35 5.07
N SER A 171 8.70 -2.31 4.25
CA SER A 171 9.98 -1.61 4.24
C SER A 171 10.31 -0.91 5.56
N SER A 172 9.32 -0.53 6.38
CA SER A 172 9.55 0.21 7.62
C SER A 172 10.16 -0.71 8.66
N SER A 173 9.51 -1.84 8.96
CA SER A 173 10.01 -2.86 9.90
C SER A 173 11.36 -3.40 9.49
N ASP A 174 11.55 -3.75 8.21
CA ASP A 174 12.83 -4.26 7.72
C ASP A 174 13.97 -3.26 7.96
N THR A 175 13.70 -1.96 7.79
CA THR A 175 14.67 -0.90 8.05
C THR A 175 14.94 -0.74 9.54
N LEU A 176 13.89 -0.62 10.34
CA LEU A 176 13.98 -0.21 11.74
C LEU A 176 14.65 -1.26 12.63
N LYS A 177 14.50 -2.56 12.31
CA LYS A 177 15.18 -3.65 13.02
C LYS A 177 16.70 -3.48 13.08
N GLU A 178 17.31 -2.85 12.08
CA GLU A 178 18.76 -2.61 12.04
C GLU A 178 19.24 -1.49 12.99
N TYR A 179 18.32 -0.78 13.63
CA TYR A 179 18.63 0.37 14.49
C TYR A 179 18.40 0.11 15.99
N ILE A 180 17.90 -1.07 16.34
CA ILE A 180 17.85 -1.51 17.74
C ILE A 180 19.29 -1.60 18.28
N GLY A 181 19.52 -1.02 19.46
CA GLY A 181 20.83 -0.92 20.12
C GLY A 181 21.68 0.28 19.68
N LYS A 182 21.22 1.10 18.73
CA LYS A 182 21.93 2.32 18.32
C LYS A 182 21.49 3.53 19.14
N LYS A 183 22.38 4.52 19.25
CA LYS A 183 22.05 5.82 19.84
C LYS A 183 21.08 6.58 18.93
N TYR A 184 20.03 7.14 19.51
CA TYR A 184 19.10 8.01 18.82
C TYR A 184 19.71 9.41 18.68
N ASP A 185 20.05 9.79 17.45
CA ASP A 185 20.57 11.10 17.11
C ASP A 185 20.15 11.51 15.69
N LYS A 186 20.48 12.75 15.31
CA LYS A 186 20.17 13.27 13.96
C LYS A 186 20.79 12.41 12.85
N LYS A 187 21.98 11.86 13.07
CA LYS A 187 22.67 11.00 12.11
C LYS A 187 21.91 9.69 11.90
N THR A 188 21.36 9.12 12.97
CA THR A 188 20.55 7.91 12.95
C THR A 188 19.26 8.13 12.17
N LEU A 189 18.57 9.26 12.36
CA LEU A 189 17.38 9.60 11.56
C LEU A 189 17.69 9.72 10.07
N ILE A 190 18.80 10.38 9.70
CA ILE A 190 19.26 10.47 8.31
C ILE A 190 19.54 9.07 7.76
N ASN A 191 20.24 8.23 8.53
CA ASN A 191 20.56 6.88 8.13
C ASN A 191 19.30 6.03 7.93
N ILE A 192 18.29 6.13 8.80
CA ILE A 192 17.00 5.42 8.65
C ILE A 192 16.34 5.83 7.34
N GLY A 193 16.24 7.13 7.07
CA GLY A 193 15.65 7.67 5.84
C GLY A 193 16.39 7.27 4.56
N LEU A 194 17.72 7.06 4.62
CA LEU A 194 18.50 6.51 3.51
C LEU A 194 18.32 4.99 3.40
N ARG A 195 18.31 4.28 4.52
CA ARG A 195 18.32 2.81 4.56
C ARG A 195 17.04 2.22 3.98
N VAL A 196 15.88 2.81 4.27
CA VAL A 196 14.60 2.36 3.72
C VAL A 196 14.53 2.42 2.19
N GLN A 197 15.35 3.25 1.53
CA GLN A 197 15.43 3.32 0.06
C GLN A 197 15.97 2.03 -0.57
N HIS A 198 16.78 1.26 0.17
CA HIS A 198 17.28 -0.04 -0.24
C HIS A 198 16.18 -1.11 -0.20
N PHE A 199 15.27 -1.03 0.77
CA PHE A 199 14.13 -1.95 0.87
C PHE A 199 12.94 -1.51 -0.01
N CYS A 200 12.82 -0.22 -0.33
CA CYS A 200 11.73 0.28 -1.15
C CYS A 200 11.87 -0.15 -2.62
N ARG A 201 10.79 -0.71 -3.20
CA ARG A 201 10.69 -1.07 -4.63
C ARG A 201 10.06 0.02 -5.49
N ALA A 202 9.84 1.23 -4.97
CA ALA A 202 9.34 2.35 -5.77
C ALA A 202 10.30 2.69 -6.91
N GLY A 203 9.74 3.27 -7.99
CA GLY A 203 10.49 3.66 -9.18
C GLY A 203 11.68 4.58 -8.89
N LYS A 204 12.71 4.50 -9.74
CA LYS A 204 13.87 5.40 -9.70
C LYS A 204 13.45 6.82 -10.11
N LEU A 205 14.22 7.82 -9.65
CA LEU A 205 14.04 9.22 -10.00
C LEU A 205 14.10 9.40 -11.53
N ARG A 206 13.10 10.10 -12.07
CA ARG A 206 13.13 10.58 -13.45
C ARG A 206 13.46 12.06 -13.49
N VAL A 207 14.72 12.37 -13.78
CA VAL A 207 15.33 13.71 -13.66
C VAL A 207 14.53 14.81 -14.37
N PHE A 208 13.89 14.51 -15.50
CA PHE A 208 13.13 15.50 -16.30
C PHE A 208 11.66 15.64 -15.93
N THR A 209 11.10 14.74 -15.12
CA THR A 209 9.67 14.75 -14.77
C THR A 209 9.40 14.89 -13.27
N GLU A 210 10.35 14.48 -12.44
CA GLU A 210 10.19 14.38 -11.00
C GLU A 210 11.22 15.28 -10.30
N LYS A 211 10.75 16.17 -9.42
CA LYS A 211 11.61 17.04 -8.59
C LYS A 211 12.26 16.28 -7.42
N GLU A 212 11.66 15.18 -6.98
CA GLU A 212 12.08 14.39 -5.84
C GLU A 212 11.88 12.89 -6.12
N SER A 213 12.83 12.06 -5.66
CA SER A 213 12.74 10.60 -5.81
C SER A 213 11.65 10.02 -4.92
N LYS A 214 10.82 9.12 -5.47
CA LYS A 214 9.82 8.37 -4.70
C LYS A 214 10.41 7.64 -3.49
N LYS A 215 11.65 7.16 -3.62
CA LYS A 215 12.38 6.50 -2.51
C LYS A 215 12.77 7.48 -1.41
N SER A 216 13.25 8.67 -1.77
CA SER A 216 13.56 9.73 -0.79
C SER A 216 12.29 10.18 -0.04
N ARG A 217 11.16 10.33 -0.74
CA ARG A 217 9.85 10.60 -0.13
C ARG A 217 9.45 9.51 0.85
N ALA A 218 9.60 8.23 0.49
CA ALA A 218 9.32 7.12 1.40
C ALA A 218 10.19 7.17 2.68
N GLY A 219 11.46 7.58 2.54
CA GLY A 219 12.35 7.80 3.67
C GLY A 219 11.92 8.94 4.59
N ARG A 220 11.53 10.07 4.01
CA ARG A 220 10.96 11.19 4.77
C ARG A 220 9.70 10.76 5.53
N ILE A 221 8.78 10.07 4.85
CA ILE A 221 7.52 9.60 5.44
C ILE A 221 7.78 8.67 6.64
N LEU A 222 8.74 7.75 6.54
CA LEU A 222 9.10 6.87 7.66
C LEU A 222 9.63 7.68 8.84
N VAL A 223 10.57 8.59 8.60
CA VAL A 223 11.18 9.41 9.66
C VAL A 223 10.16 10.32 10.34
N GLU A 224 9.24 10.93 9.58
CA GLU A 224 8.12 11.72 10.12
C GLU A 224 7.15 10.89 10.98
N GLY A 225 7.07 9.58 10.74
CA GLY A 225 6.22 8.65 11.49
C GLY A 225 6.80 8.20 12.83
N ILE A 226 8.05 8.57 13.16
CA ILE A 226 8.72 8.15 14.39
C ILE A 226 8.29 9.03 15.56
N ASN A 227 7.74 8.38 16.59
CA ASN A 227 7.38 8.98 17.87
C ASN A 227 8.30 8.43 18.95
N LEU A 228 8.84 9.30 19.80
CA LEU A 228 9.75 8.90 20.87
C LEU A 228 9.00 8.63 22.17
N LYS A 229 9.39 7.57 22.87
CA LYS A 229 8.97 7.24 24.22
C LYS A 229 10.22 7.02 25.07
N LYS A 230 10.31 7.68 26.22
CA LYS A 230 11.34 7.38 27.22
C LYS A 230 10.80 6.30 28.15
N ILE A 231 11.62 5.29 28.44
CA ILE A 231 11.35 4.24 29.44
C ILE A 231 12.29 4.46 30.62
#